data_AF-A0A086MKM5-F1
#
_entry.id   AF-A0A086MKM5-F1
#
_cell.length_a   1.000
_cell.length_b   1.000
_cell.length_c   1.000
_cell.angle_alpha   90.00
_cell.angle_beta   90.00
_cell.angle_gamma   90.00
#
_symmetry.space_group_name_H-M   'P 1'
#
loop_
_entity.id
_entity.type
_entity.pdbx_description
1 polymer ?
#
loop_
_entity_poly.entity_id
_entity_poly.type
_entity_poly.pdbx_seq_one_letter_code
_entity_poly.pdbx_strand_id
1 'polypeptide(L)'
;MLSFETVEEVCESKSITLVVHPAIRRAVKGYEESFYIGLRCFLKGETNGLYFLPLESGGYERLQFSQRSSPGGHPILRVDPVAAGGLRRIRGD
;
A
#
# COMPACT_ATOMS: atom_id res chain seq x y z
N MET A 1 16.04 2.57 10.27
CA MET A 1 15.55 2.52 8.87
C MET A 1 14.17 1.88 8.92
N LEU A 2 13.14 2.54 8.39
CA LEU A 2 11.78 1.96 8.41
C LEU A 2 11.77 0.73 7.49
N SER A 3 11.29 -0.39 8.00
CA SER A 3 11.02 -1.59 7.20
C SER A 3 9.53 -1.64 6.87
N PHE A 4 9.15 -2.51 5.93
CA PHE A 4 7.74 -2.78 5.67
C PHE A 4 7.02 -3.36 6.90
N GLU A 5 7.74 -3.98 7.83
CA GLU A 5 7.16 -4.53 9.07
C GLU A 5 6.55 -3.42 9.93
N THR A 6 7.12 -2.21 9.93
CA THR A 6 6.52 -1.07 10.66
C THR A 6 5.14 -0.70 10.11
N VAL A 7 4.88 -0.94 8.83
CA VAL A 7 3.53 -0.77 8.25
C VAL A 7 2.59 -1.85 8.77
N GLU A 8 3.06 -3.10 8.85
CA GLU A 8 2.32 -4.24 9.37
C GLU A 8 1.95 -4.01 10.85
N GLU A 9 2.91 -3.59 11.68
CA GLU A 9 2.72 -3.25 13.11
C GLU A 9 1.70 -2.13 13.33
N VAL A 10 1.72 -1.08 12.50
CA VAL A 10 0.73 0.01 12.61
C VAL A 10 -0.67 -0.46 12.23
N CYS A 11 -0.81 -1.35 11.25
CA CYS A 11 -2.11 -1.93 10.92
C CYS A 11 -2.59 -2.85 12.05
N GLU A 12 -1.72 -3.70 12.57
CA GLU A 12 -2.00 -4.62 13.67
C GLU A 12 -2.41 -3.90 14.95
N SER A 13 -1.69 -2.85 15.36
CA SER A 13 -2.04 -2.02 16.53
C SER A 13 -3.40 -1.33 16.42
N LYS A 14 -3.95 -1.21 15.21
CA LYS A 14 -5.28 -0.67 14.92
C LYS A 14 -6.33 -1.75 14.67
N SER A 15 -5.96 -3.03 14.84
CA SER A 15 -6.77 -4.20 14.50
C SER A 15 -7.23 -4.21 13.03
N ILE A 16 -6.41 -3.64 12.14
CA ILE A 16 -6.64 -3.59 10.69
C ILE A 16 -5.84 -4.70 10.02
N THR A 17 -6.49 -5.52 9.21
CA THR A 17 -5.80 -6.47 8.34
C THR A 17 -5.22 -5.76 7.12
N LEU A 18 -3.88 -5.76 6.98
CA LEU A 18 -3.21 -5.27 5.78
C LEU A 18 -3.24 -6.35 4.69
N VAL A 19 -3.76 -6.00 3.52
CA VAL A 19 -3.79 -6.86 2.34
C VAL A 19 -3.03 -6.17 1.21
N VAL A 20 -1.86 -6.71 0.90
CA VAL A 20 -0.97 -6.22 -0.16
C VAL A 20 -0.50 -7.38 -1.03
N HIS A 21 -0.47 -7.18 -2.35
CA HIS A 21 0.07 -8.19 -3.25
C HIS A 21 1.60 -8.31 -3.08
N PRO A 22 2.21 -9.53 -3.11
CA PRO A 22 3.65 -9.71 -2.92
C PRO A 22 4.54 -8.88 -3.86
N ALA A 23 4.12 -8.69 -5.12
CA ALA A 23 4.81 -7.84 -6.08
C ALA A 23 4.85 -6.36 -5.64
N ILE A 24 3.77 -5.84 -5.05
CA ILE A 24 3.73 -4.48 -4.52
C ILE A 24 4.65 -4.38 -3.30
N ARG A 25 4.59 -5.35 -2.38
CA ARG A 25 5.48 -5.40 -1.20
C ARG A 25 6.96 -5.35 -1.61
N ARG A 26 7.35 -6.11 -2.64
CA ARG A 26 8.72 -6.08 -3.17
C ARG A 26 9.07 -4.74 -3.79
N ALA A 27 8.18 -4.17 -4.60
CA ALA A 27 8.45 -2.91 -5.29
C ALA A 27 8.52 -1.70 -4.35
N VAL A 28 7.87 -1.75 -3.19
CA VAL A 28 7.97 -0.72 -2.14
C VAL A 28 9.35 -0.72 -1.45
N LYS A 29 10.17 -1.76 -1.62
CA LYS A 29 11.49 -1.84 -0.99
C LYS A 29 12.39 -0.68 -1.42
N GLY A 30 12.98 0.03 -0.47
CA GLY A 30 13.73 1.28 -0.69
C GLY A 30 12.87 2.54 -0.65
N TYR A 31 11.54 2.41 -0.58
CA TYR A 31 10.57 3.50 -0.49
C TYR A 31 9.64 3.35 0.72
N GLU A 32 10.04 2.57 1.73
CA GLU A 32 9.21 2.20 2.88
C GLU A 32 8.76 3.43 3.67
N GLU A 33 9.64 4.42 3.85
CA GLU A 33 9.34 5.66 4.56
C GLU A 33 8.24 6.47 3.85
N SER A 34 8.36 6.68 2.54
CA SER A 34 7.38 7.44 1.77
C SER A 34 6.02 6.71 1.73
N PHE A 35 6.05 5.39 1.59
CA PHE A 35 4.87 4.54 1.66
C PHE A 35 4.19 4.62 3.02
N TYR A 36 4.98 4.52 4.10
CA TYR A 36 4.50 4.62 5.48
C TYR A 36 3.84 5.97 5.76
N ILE A 37 4.46 7.08 5.33
CA ILE A 37 3.87 8.42 5.47
C ILE A 37 2.53 8.50 4.76
N GLY A 38 2.45 8.08 3.49
CA GLY A 38 1.21 8.09 2.72
C GLY A 38 0.10 7.28 3.38
N LEU A 39 0.43 6.10 3.89
CA LEU A 39 -0.50 5.22 4.60
C LEU A 39 -0.99 5.84 5.91
N ARG A 40 -0.09 6.46 6.70
CA ARG A 40 -0.46 7.15 7.94
C ARG A 40 -1.40 8.31 7.70
N CYS A 41 -1.14 9.12 6.68
CA CYS A 41 -2.01 10.22 6.29
C CYS A 41 -3.39 9.70 5.84
N PHE A 42 -3.42 8.62 5.05
CA PHE A 42 -4.68 7.99 4.66
C PHE A 42 -5.49 7.46 5.85
N LEU A 43 -4.85 6.75 6.78
CA LEU A 43 -5.51 6.22 7.98
C LEU A 43 -6.04 7.32 8.94
N LYS A 44 -5.54 8.55 8.81
CA LYS A 44 -6.04 9.73 9.54
C LYS A 44 -7.11 10.51 8.78
N GLY A 45 -7.44 10.11 7.55
CA GLY A 45 -8.37 10.85 6.69
C GLY A 45 -7.78 12.13 6.09
N GLU A 46 -6.45 12.28 6.09
CA GLU A 46 -5.77 13.47 5.58
C GLU A 46 -5.60 13.43 4.05
N THR A 47 -5.72 12.26 3.43
CA THR A 47 -5.57 12.06 1.98
C THR A 47 -6.63 11.12 1.42
N ASN A 48 -6.76 11.13 0.08
CA ASN A 48 -7.60 10.19 -0.65
C ASN A 48 -6.95 8.81 -0.85
N GLY A 49 -5.77 8.54 -0.24
CA GLY A 49 -5.11 7.24 -0.28
C GLY A 49 -4.30 6.93 -1.54
N LEU A 50 -4.04 7.90 -2.41
CA LEU A 50 -3.16 7.69 -3.57
C LEU A 50 -1.68 7.67 -3.15
N TYR A 51 -0.94 6.70 -3.68
CA TYR A 51 0.52 6.61 -3.56
C TYR A 51 1.15 6.37 -4.93
N PHE A 52 2.25 7.05 -5.21
CA PHE A 52 2.98 6.97 -6.47
C PHE A 52 4.22 6.10 -6.26
N LEU A 53 4.14 4.83 -6.68
CA LEU A 53 5.21 3.85 -6.55
C LEU A 53 6.19 4.01 -7.72
N PRO A 54 7.46 4.37 -7.48
CA PRO A 54 8.47 4.40 -8.54
C PRO A 54 8.71 3.01 -9.10
N LEU A 55 8.86 2.90 -10.43
CA LEU A 55 9.17 1.65 -11.13
C LEU A 55 10.64 1.61 -11.54
N GLU A 56 11.26 0.45 -11.51
CA GLU A 56 12.66 0.26 -11.94
C GLU A 56 12.87 0.58 -13.43
N SER A 57 11.85 0.36 -14.26
CA SER A 57 11.83 0.70 -15.68
C SER A 57 11.70 2.21 -15.96
N GLY A 58 11.57 3.03 -14.90
CA GLY A 58 11.29 4.45 -14.98
C GLY A 58 9.80 4.77 -14.86
N GLY A 59 9.50 5.99 -14.40
CA GLY A 59 8.14 6.43 -14.13
C GLY A 59 7.57 5.90 -12.82
N TYR A 60 6.24 5.84 -12.72
CA TYR A 60 5.54 5.40 -11.51
C TYR A 60 4.25 4.64 -11.84
N GLU A 61 3.86 3.74 -10.93
CA GLU A 61 2.51 3.17 -10.87
C GLU A 61 1.72 3.84 -9.75
N ARG A 62 0.42 4.07 -9.97
CA ARG A 62 -0.46 4.61 -8.93
C ARG A 62 -1.06 3.47 -8.14
N LEU A 63 -0.79 3.45 -6.84
CA LEU A 63 -1.45 2.58 -5.88
C LEU A 63 -2.55 3.35 -5.15
N GLN A 64 -3.61 2.64 -4.79
CA GLN A 64 -4.72 3.14 -4.00
C GLN A 64 -4.78 2.37 -2.69
N PHE A 65 -4.72 3.10 -1.59
CA PHE A 65 -5.12 2.63 -0.27
C PHE A 65 -6.64 2.66 -0.18
N SER A 66 -7.25 1.55 0.21
CA SER A 66 -8.70 1.48 0.41
C SER A 66 -9.02 0.77 1.71
N GLN A 67 -9.95 1.35 2.47
CA GLN A 67 -10.53 0.67 3.63
C GLN A 67 -11.78 -0.09 3.20
N ARG A 68 -11.90 -1.31 3.70
CA ARG A 68 -13.07 -2.18 3.55
C ARG A 68 -13.38 -2.84 4.89
N SER A 69 -14.55 -3.41 4.99
CA SER A 69 -14.90 -4.32 6.08
C SER A 69 -15.09 -5.73 5.54
N SER A 70 -14.60 -6.72 6.27
CA SER A 70 -14.98 -8.11 6.03
C SER A 70 -16.48 -8.31 6.32
N PRO A 71 -17.09 -9.43 5.89
CA PRO A 71 -18.46 -9.76 6.29
C PRO A 71 -18.69 -9.80 7.80
N GLY A 72 -17.65 -10.10 8.58
CA GLY A 72 -17.68 -10.06 10.05
C GLY A 72 -17.40 -8.69 10.67
N GLY A 73 -17.27 -7.62 9.87
CA GLY A 73 -17.02 -6.27 10.35
C GLY A 73 -15.55 -5.93 10.64
N HIS A 74 -14.61 -6.84 10.40
CA HIS A 74 -13.19 -6.57 10.60
C HIS A 74 -12.65 -5.57 9.57
N PRO A 75 -11.93 -4.52 9.99
CA PRO A 75 -11.39 -3.54 9.06
C PRO A 75 -10.21 -4.13 8.26
N ILE A 76 -10.22 -3.87 6.97
CA ILE A 76 -9.20 -4.31 6.02
C ILE A 76 -8.65 -3.09 5.31
N LEU A 77 -7.33 -2.94 5.29
CA LEU A 77 -6.63 -1.98 4.44
C LEU A 77 -6.06 -2.73 3.23
N ARG A 78 -6.58 -2.42 2.05
CA ARG A 78 -6.06 -2.95 0.78
C ARG A 78 -5.19 -1.94 0.06
N VAL A 79 -4.15 -2.45 -0.58
CA VAL A 79 -3.26 -1.70 -1.46
C VAL A 79 -3.28 -2.35 -2.83
N ASP A 80 -3.90 -1.67 -3.80
CA ASP A 80 -4.07 -2.18 -5.16
C ASP A 80 -3.65 -1.12 -6.19
N PRO A 81 -3.16 -1.51 -7.38
CA PRO A 81 -2.93 -0.56 -8.46
C PRO A 81 -4.26 0.03 -8.95
N VAL A 82 -4.26 1.33 -9.27
CA VAL A 82 -5.44 2.01 -9.82
C VAL A 82 -5.76 1.49 -11.23
N ALA A 83 -4.72 1.23 -12.03
CA ALA A 83 -4.90 0.74 -13.39
C ALA A 83 -5.03 -0.78 -13.44
N ALA A 84 -5.93 -1.31 -14.29
CA ALA A 84 -6.13 -2.74 -14.48
C ALA A 84 -4.86 -3.51 -14.92
N GLY A 85 -3.89 -2.83 -15.55
CA GLY A 85 -2.59 -3.38 -15.93
C GLY A 85 -1.46 -3.09 -14.93
N GLY A 86 -1.71 -2.34 -13.86
CA GLY A 86 -0.66 -1.84 -12.97
C GLY A 86 0.12 -2.96 -12.29
N LEU A 87 -0.55 -4.07 -11.95
CA LEU A 87 0.13 -5.21 -11.34
C LEU A 87 1.12 -5.92 -12.28
N ARG A 88 0.84 -5.93 -13.59
CA ARG A 88 1.78 -6.46 -14.61
C ARG A 88 3.00 -5.55 -14.72
N ARG A 89 2.78 -4.24 -14.79
CA ARG A 89 3.86 -3.24 -14.82
C ARG A 89 4.76 -3.30 -13.59
N ILE A 90 4.20 -3.50 -12.41
CA ILE A 90 4.97 -3.66 -11.16
C ILE A 90 5.82 -4.95 -11.17
N ARG A 91 5.36 -6.01 -11.85
CA ARG A 91 6.15 -7.25 -12.01
C ARG A 91 7.24 -7.15 -13.06
N GLY A 92 7.11 -6.21 -14.00
CA GLY A 92 7.96 -6.13 -15.18
C GLY A 92 7.53 -7.07 -16.31
N ASP A 93 6.25 -7.49 -16.33
CA ASP A 93 5.65 -8.36 -17.35
C ASP A 93 5.01 -7.57 -18.51
#